data_AF-A0A0C3FJJ4-F1
#
_entry.id   AF-A0A0C3FJJ4-F1
#
_cell.length_a   1.000
_cell.length_b   1.000
_cell.length_c   1.000
_cell.angle_alpha   90.00
_cell.angle_beta   90.00
_cell.angle_gamma   90.00
#
_symmetry.space_group_name_H-M   'P 1'
#
loop_
_entity.id
_entity.type
_entity.pdbx_description
1 polymer ?
#
loop_
_entity_poly.entity_id
_entity_poly.type
_entity_poly.pdbx_seq_one_letter_code
_entity_poly.pdbx_strand_id
1 'polypeptide(L)'
;MAPYARWVKESFKQTLIDACKEYLDTNDRGSEKTQSKLITHVADEIGAIAKDKTEDVPDNLEKCVQIWLGNYAAGHAKDARPSKSKAETRDHPTSSKTWTAKSVCAHLFADRISNEQKRLSDDGEKDIGKYRAALSTVFEELSDEEVKHCEETAVKWNTEPLPDEIQHKLSKTIPTEVTDFLKFMNHQTRASFIAFAAYNNEDGQQTYARYETDGLQFFASKLEYRKGLNNIQDLWKTFNLEHTEEADGEETLESDKDSYPLLPGNVLELCLSRRKAVMRQFMGATRHYYKINGCPPWARIADNPSQHIAKKSRPDSDHKLQEPSYMKSNAVDAWLKRWLKLQKRNKSTATNIKCTPPSNSKVSSELFNSNW
;
A
#
# COMPACT_ATOMS: atom_id res chain seq x y z
N MET A 1 10.91 1.21 -23.18
CA MET A 1 9.95 1.14 -24.31
C MET A 1 8.93 0.05 -24.02
N ALA A 2 7.64 0.33 -24.18
CA ALA A 2 6.56 -0.63 -23.90
C ALA A 2 6.70 -1.88 -24.80
N PRO A 3 6.40 -3.09 -24.32
CA PRO A 3 6.61 -4.35 -25.05
C PRO A 3 5.88 -4.41 -26.41
N TYR A 4 4.82 -3.62 -26.58
CA TYR A 4 4.05 -3.52 -27.84
C TYR A 4 4.69 -2.64 -28.92
N ALA A 5 5.81 -1.96 -28.65
CA ALA A 5 6.49 -1.15 -29.67
C ALA A 5 7.40 -1.97 -30.60
N ARG A 6 7.65 -3.26 -30.30
CA ARG A 6 8.66 -4.06 -31.01
C ARG A 6 8.27 -4.52 -32.41
N TRP A 7 6.97 -4.58 -32.71
CA TRP A 7 6.47 -5.03 -34.02
C TRP A 7 6.33 -3.88 -35.03
N VAL A 8 6.35 -2.62 -34.58
CA VAL A 8 6.21 -1.45 -35.45
C VAL A 8 7.53 -1.20 -36.17
N LYS A 9 7.66 -1.74 -37.38
CA LYS A 9 8.78 -1.51 -38.29
C LYS A 9 8.67 -0.16 -38.99
N GLU A 10 9.79 0.35 -39.51
CA GLU A 10 9.81 1.63 -40.24
C GLU A 10 8.87 1.61 -41.46
N SER A 11 8.80 0.45 -42.12
CA SER A 11 7.92 0.15 -43.25
C SER A 11 6.42 0.31 -42.93
N PHE A 12 6.01 0.15 -41.67
CA PHE A 12 4.60 0.18 -41.25
C PHE A 12 4.16 1.54 -40.71
N LYS A 13 5.12 2.40 -40.33
CA LYS A 13 4.83 3.64 -39.59
C LYS A 13 3.89 4.57 -40.34
N GLN A 14 4.09 4.73 -41.65
CA GLN A 14 3.28 5.66 -42.44
C GLN A 14 1.82 5.20 -42.51
N THR A 15 1.58 3.92 -42.79
CA THR A 15 0.26 3.29 -42.77
C THR A 15 -0.45 3.49 -41.43
N LEU A 16 0.26 3.25 -40.33
CA LEU A 16 -0.28 3.45 -38.98
C LEU A 16 -0.61 4.93 -38.70
N ILE A 17 0.27 5.86 -39.07
CA ILE A 17 0.05 7.30 -38.89
C ILE A 17 -1.17 7.78 -39.70
N ASP A 18 -1.32 7.34 -40.94
CA ASP A 18 -2.43 7.73 -41.81
C ASP A 18 -3.76 7.13 -41.31
N ALA A 19 -3.75 5.87 -40.90
CA ALA A 19 -4.88 5.26 -40.20
C ALA A 19 -5.27 6.01 -38.92
N CYS A 20 -4.29 6.56 -38.20
CA CYS A 20 -4.58 7.36 -37.01
C CYS A 20 -5.21 8.71 -37.32
N LYS A 21 -4.86 9.34 -38.45
CA LYS A 21 -5.54 10.55 -38.90
C LYS A 21 -6.98 10.22 -39.27
N GLU A 22 -7.20 9.16 -40.04
CA GLU A 22 -8.54 8.68 -40.39
C GLU A 22 -9.36 8.37 -39.13
N TYR A 23 -8.77 7.67 -38.17
CA TYR A 23 -9.40 7.34 -36.88
C TYR A 23 -9.78 8.57 -36.04
N LEU A 24 -9.01 9.67 -36.14
CA LEU A 24 -9.28 10.92 -35.43
C LEU A 24 -10.27 11.82 -36.20
N ASP A 25 -10.25 11.77 -37.53
CA ASP A 25 -11.07 12.63 -38.40
C ASP A 25 -12.51 12.10 -38.57
N THR A 26 -12.76 10.82 -38.26
CA THR A 26 -14.13 10.32 -38.11
C THR A 26 -14.78 10.98 -36.88
N ASN A 27 -15.48 12.10 -37.12
CA ASN A 27 -16.31 12.82 -36.13
C ASN A 27 -17.35 11.90 -35.47
N ASP A 28 -17.73 10.85 -36.18
CA ASP A 28 -18.34 9.69 -35.57
C ASP A 28 -17.23 8.86 -34.95
N ARG A 29 -17.04 8.98 -33.62
CA ARG A 29 -16.26 8.01 -32.83
C ARG A 29 -16.79 6.57 -32.98
N GLY A 30 -17.79 6.37 -33.82
CA GLY A 30 -17.84 5.25 -34.73
C GLY A 30 -18.43 4.09 -34.00
N SER A 31 -19.61 3.66 -34.42
CA SER A 31 -20.10 2.35 -34.02
C SER A 31 -18.95 1.34 -34.06
N GLU A 32 -18.89 0.43 -33.09
CA GLU A 32 -17.85 -0.59 -32.95
C GLU A 32 -17.50 -1.28 -34.29
N LYS A 33 -18.50 -1.36 -35.19
CA LYS A 33 -18.40 -1.84 -36.57
C LYS A 33 -17.47 -1.01 -37.48
N THR A 34 -17.50 0.31 -37.43
CA THR A 34 -16.62 1.18 -38.26
C THR A 34 -15.18 1.08 -37.79
N GLN A 35 -14.97 1.07 -36.47
CA GLN A 35 -13.64 0.89 -35.89
C GLN A 35 -13.05 -0.49 -36.23
N SER A 36 -13.85 -1.55 -36.13
CA SER A 36 -13.41 -2.91 -36.50
C SER A 36 -12.99 -2.99 -37.97
N LYS A 37 -13.71 -2.34 -38.89
CA LYS A 37 -13.34 -2.32 -40.32
C LYS A 37 -12.01 -1.63 -40.58
N LEU A 38 -11.77 -0.48 -39.94
CA LEU A 38 -10.50 0.23 -40.07
C LEU A 38 -9.33 -0.61 -39.54
N ILE A 39 -9.52 -1.26 -38.38
CA ILE A 39 -8.50 -2.14 -37.79
C ILE A 39 -8.14 -3.28 -38.74
N THR A 40 -9.14 -4.00 -39.28
CA THR A 40 -8.92 -5.09 -40.24
C THR A 40 -8.22 -4.58 -41.50
N HIS A 41 -8.68 -3.47 -42.08
CA HIS A 41 -8.06 -2.88 -43.27
C HIS A 41 -6.58 -2.55 -43.07
N VAL A 42 -6.25 -1.90 -41.95
CA VAL A 42 -4.86 -1.53 -41.61
C VAL A 42 -4.00 -2.76 -41.34
N ALA A 43 -4.56 -3.79 -40.69
CA ALA A 43 -3.87 -5.06 -40.50
C ALA A 43 -3.57 -5.76 -41.83
N ASP A 44 -4.52 -5.77 -42.77
CA ASP A 44 -4.33 -6.34 -44.11
C ASP A 44 -3.25 -5.59 -44.91
N GLU A 45 -3.25 -4.25 -44.87
CA GLU A 45 -2.23 -3.43 -45.52
C GLU A 45 -0.83 -3.69 -44.95
N ILE A 46 -0.70 -3.75 -43.63
CA ILE A 46 0.57 -4.07 -42.97
C ILE A 46 1.01 -5.50 -43.32
N GLY A 47 0.08 -6.45 -43.37
CA GLY A 47 0.35 -7.83 -43.79
C GLY A 47 0.88 -7.90 -45.23
N ALA A 48 0.33 -7.08 -46.14
CA ALA A 48 0.80 -6.98 -47.51
C ALA A 48 2.22 -6.37 -47.59
N ILE A 49 2.48 -5.29 -46.86
CA ILE A 49 3.82 -4.65 -46.80
C ILE A 49 4.86 -5.62 -46.23
N ALA A 50 4.51 -6.33 -45.15
CA ALA A 50 5.38 -7.30 -44.51
C ALA A 50 5.75 -8.44 -45.47
N LYS A 51 4.77 -8.94 -46.24
CA LYS A 51 4.99 -9.99 -47.24
C LYS A 51 5.91 -9.53 -48.36
N ASP A 52 5.74 -8.31 -48.89
CA ASP A 52 6.61 -7.74 -49.93
C ASP A 52 8.06 -7.58 -49.45
N LYS A 53 8.23 -7.14 -48.20
CA LYS A 53 9.55 -6.84 -47.61
C LYS A 53 10.19 -8.01 -46.87
N THR A 54 9.53 -9.17 -46.83
CA THR A 54 9.96 -10.35 -46.06
C THR A 54 10.19 -10.02 -44.57
N GLU A 55 9.30 -9.21 -43.99
CA GLU A 55 9.32 -8.82 -42.58
C GLU A 55 8.34 -9.68 -41.78
N ASP A 56 8.72 -10.02 -40.55
CA ASP A 56 7.89 -10.81 -39.64
C ASP A 56 6.84 -9.92 -38.94
N VAL A 57 5.63 -10.45 -38.78
CA VAL A 57 4.49 -9.78 -38.13
C VAL A 57 3.86 -10.69 -37.07
N PRO A 58 3.29 -10.13 -35.98
CA PRO A 58 2.65 -10.94 -34.95
C PRO A 58 1.42 -11.70 -35.50
N ASP A 59 1.20 -12.92 -35.00
CA ASP A 59 0.02 -13.75 -35.35
C ASP A 59 -1.32 -13.04 -35.09
N ASN A 60 -1.37 -12.07 -34.18
CA ASN A 60 -2.56 -11.30 -33.84
C ASN A 60 -2.40 -9.81 -34.20
N LEU A 61 -2.12 -9.55 -35.47
CA LEU A 61 -1.83 -8.22 -35.99
C LEU A 61 -2.99 -7.22 -35.76
N GLU A 62 -4.25 -7.64 -35.91
CA GLU A 62 -5.42 -6.78 -35.66
C GLU A 62 -5.45 -6.23 -34.23
N LYS A 63 -5.21 -7.07 -33.23
CA LYS A 63 -5.15 -6.63 -31.82
C LYS A 63 -3.99 -5.67 -31.59
N CYS A 64 -2.85 -5.90 -32.24
CA CYS A 64 -1.70 -5.00 -32.17
C CYS A 64 -2.02 -3.63 -32.76
N VAL A 65 -2.68 -3.58 -33.93
CA VAL A 65 -3.15 -2.34 -34.57
C VAL A 65 -4.16 -1.63 -33.67
N GLN A 66 -5.15 -2.34 -33.12
CA GLN A 66 -6.15 -1.79 -32.21
C GLN A 66 -5.51 -1.08 -30.99
N ILE A 67 -4.55 -1.74 -30.33
CA ILE A 67 -3.83 -1.18 -29.19
C ILE A 67 -3.02 0.05 -29.61
N TRP A 68 -2.38 0.01 -30.77
CA TRP A 68 -1.56 1.11 -31.26
C TRP A 68 -2.41 2.35 -31.55
N LEU A 69 -3.51 2.20 -32.30
CA LEU A 69 -4.45 3.29 -32.60
C LEU A 69 -5.03 3.90 -31.32
N GLY A 70 -5.42 3.05 -30.35
CA GLY A 70 -5.93 3.50 -29.06
C GLY A 70 -4.92 4.32 -28.24
N ASN A 71 -3.66 3.88 -28.21
CA ASN A 71 -2.59 4.60 -27.50
C ASN A 71 -2.22 5.92 -28.19
N TYR A 72 -2.15 5.94 -29.53
CA TYR A 72 -1.86 7.14 -30.29
C TYR A 72 -2.97 8.18 -30.11
N ALA A 73 -4.23 7.78 -30.25
CA ALA A 73 -5.38 8.66 -30.03
C ALA A 73 -5.40 9.22 -28.60
N ALA A 74 -5.05 8.42 -27.60
CA ALA A 74 -4.94 8.88 -26.22
C ALA A 74 -3.84 9.94 -26.01
N GLY A 75 -2.74 9.86 -26.76
CA GLY A 75 -1.61 10.79 -26.66
C GLY A 75 -1.69 12.01 -27.60
N HIS A 76 -2.55 12.00 -28.62
CA HIS A 76 -2.60 13.04 -29.67
C HIS A 76 -3.98 13.73 -29.81
N ALA A 77 -4.88 13.54 -28.85
CA ALA A 77 -6.09 14.36 -28.77
C ALA A 77 -5.70 15.85 -28.63
N LYS A 78 -5.84 16.61 -29.74
CA LYS A 78 -5.49 18.05 -29.84
C LYS A 78 -6.45 18.93 -29.08
N ASP A 79 -7.69 18.48 -28.94
CA ASP A 79 -8.58 19.05 -27.95
C ASP A 79 -8.04 18.63 -26.60
N ALA A 80 -7.72 19.61 -25.74
CA ALA A 80 -7.77 19.39 -24.31
C ALA A 80 -9.06 18.63 -24.10
N ARG A 81 -8.97 17.31 -23.81
CA ARG A 81 -10.13 16.44 -23.57
C ARG A 81 -11.10 17.37 -22.86
N PRO A 82 -12.28 17.72 -23.42
CA PRO A 82 -13.23 18.56 -22.70
C PRO A 82 -13.22 17.90 -21.36
N SER A 83 -12.69 18.61 -20.36
CA SER A 83 -12.33 17.99 -19.10
C SER A 83 -13.60 17.26 -18.83
N LYS A 84 -13.57 15.92 -18.86
CA LYS A 84 -14.69 15.19 -18.33
C LYS A 84 -14.51 15.57 -16.90
N SER A 85 -15.13 16.69 -16.56
CA SER A 85 -15.33 17.21 -15.28
C SER A 85 -16.24 16.12 -14.72
N LYS A 86 -15.55 15.06 -14.27
CA LYS A 86 -15.81 14.44 -13.00
C LYS A 86 -15.57 15.46 -11.87
N ALA A 87 -15.29 16.73 -12.17
CA ALA A 87 -15.69 17.84 -11.34
C ALA A 87 -17.17 18.20 -11.62
N GLU A 88 -17.95 18.21 -10.54
CA GLU A 88 -19.03 19.17 -10.32
C GLU A 88 -20.41 18.93 -10.95
N THR A 89 -20.90 17.70 -10.93
CA THR A 89 -22.32 17.50 -10.53
C THR A 89 -22.51 16.36 -9.54
N ARG A 90 -21.45 15.68 -9.14
CA ARG A 90 -21.49 14.72 -8.05
C ARG A 90 -20.73 15.28 -6.88
N ASP A 91 -21.47 15.90 -5.97
CA ASP A 91 -21.00 16.24 -4.62
C ASP A 91 -20.59 15.00 -3.79
N HIS A 92 -20.61 13.80 -4.40
CA HIS A 92 -20.25 12.55 -3.78
C HIS A 92 -19.21 11.79 -4.62
N PRO A 93 -18.13 11.28 -4.00
CA PRO A 93 -17.15 10.43 -4.66
C PRO A 93 -17.80 9.12 -5.09
N THR A 94 -18.44 9.13 -6.26
CA THR A 94 -18.97 7.91 -6.86
C THR A 94 -17.80 7.03 -7.29
N SER A 95 -17.92 5.75 -6.92
CA SER A 95 -17.00 4.69 -7.29
C SER A 95 -16.51 4.83 -8.74
N SER A 96 -15.21 4.65 -8.98
CA SER A 96 -14.63 4.63 -10.33
C SER A 96 -15.13 3.45 -11.18
N LYS A 97 -15.72 2.44 -10.54
CA LYS A 97 -16.35 1.28 -11.18
C LYS A 97 -17.66 1.70 -11.84
N THR A 98 -17.80 1.39 -13.13
CA THR A 98 -19.07 1.45 -13.85
C THR A 98 -19.86 0.18 -13.58
N TRP A 99 -21.06 0.33 -13.05
CA TRP A 99 -22.01 -0.75 -12.81
C TRP A 99 -22.75 -1.12 -14.09
N THR A 100 -22.78 -2.40 -14.41
CA THR A 100 -23.61 -3.01 -15.46
C THR A 100 -24.77 -3.78 -14.84
N ALA A 101 -25.84 -4.03 -15.59
CA ALA A 101 -26.97 -4.85 -15.13
C ALA A 101 -26.50 -6.21 -14.58
N LYS A 102 -25.57 -6.89 -15.28
CA LYS A 102 -24.99 -8.15 -14.82
C LYS A 102 -24.21 -8.02 -13.50
N SER A 103 -23.48 -6.92 -13.30
CA SER A 103 -22.80 -6.67 -12.03
C SER A 103 -23.77 -6.34 -10.90
N VAL A 104 -24.88 -5.67 -11.17
CA VAL A 104 -25.94 -5.40 -10.18
C VAL A 104 -26.68 -6.69 -9.82
N CYS A 105 -26.96 -7.54 -10.81
CA CYS A 105 -27.53 -8.87 -10.60
C CYS A 105 -26.72 -9.69 -9.58
N ALA A 106 -25.39 -9.62 -9.66
CA ALA A 106 -24.49 -10.27 -8.70
C ALA A 106 -24.74 -9.87 -7.24
N HIS A 107 -25.30 -8.68 -7.01
CA HIS A 107 -25.64 -8.18 -5.68
C HIS A 107 -27.09 -8.43 -5.30
N LEU A 108 -28.04 -8.13 -6.20
CA LEU A 108 -29.48 -8.28 -5.94
C LEU A 108 -29.92 -9.74 -5.83
N PHE A 109 -29.30 -10.63 -6.62
CA PHE A 109 -29.67 -12.06 -6.70
C PHE A 109 -28.57 -12.97 -6.13
N ALA A 110 -27.82 -12.49 -5.13
CA ALA A 110 -26.70 -13.22 -4.55
C ALA A 110 -27.07 -14.63 -4.07
N ASP A 111 -28.28 -14.83 -3.54
CA ASP A 111 -28.76 -16.13 -3.07
C ASP A 111 -29.05 -17.10 -4.23
N ARG A 112 -29.67 -16.62 -5.32
CA ARG A 112 -29.90 -17.42 -6.54
C ARG A 112 -28.56 -17.86 -7.14
N ILE A 113 -27.61 -16.94 -7.25
CA ILE A 113 -26.25 -17.23 -7.76
C ILE A 113 -25.52 -18.20 -6.85
N SER A 114 -25.66 -18.05 -5.53
CA SER A 114 -25.09 -18.96 -4.55
C SER A 114 -25.63 -20.39 -4.69
N ASN A 115 -26.94 -20.53 -4.89
CA ASN A 115 -27.58 -21.84 -5.08
C ASN A 115 -27.15 -22.46 -6.40
N GLU A 116 -27.12 -21.67 -7.47
CA GLU A 116 -26.68 -22.14 -8.78
C GLU A 116 -25.20 -22.52 -8.79
N GLN A 117 -24.34 -21.75 -8.10
CA GLN A 117 -22.94 -22.10 -7.93
C GLN A 117 -22.77 -23.44 -7.20
N LYS A 118 -23.59 -23.70 -6.18
CA LYS A 118 -23.57 -24.98 -5.46
C LYS A 118 -24.03 -26.13 -6.37
N ARG A 119 -25.09 -25.92 -7.16
CA ARG A 119 -25.57 -26.89 -8.16
C ARG A 119 -24.49 -27.24 -9.19
N LEU A 120 -23.74 -26.25 -9.66
CA LEU A 120 -22.60 -26.44 -10.59
C LEU A 120 -21.36 -27.06 -9.94
N SER A 121 -21.34 -27.20 -8.61
CA SER A 121 -20.24 -27.77 -7.81
C SER A 121 -20.57 -29.18 -7.30
N ASP A 122 -21.41 -29.94 -8.03
CA ASP A 122 -21.85 -31.30 -7.69
C ASP A 122 -22.42 -31.43 -6.26
N ASP A 123 -23.21 -30.43 -5.83
CA ASP A 123 -23.82 -30.31 -4.49
C ASP A 123 -22.83 -30.24 -3.30
N GLY A 124 -21.54 -30.14 -3.59
CA GLY A 124 -20.46 -30.02 -2.61
C GLY A 124 -20.23 -28.60 -2.08
N GLU A 125 -18.98 -28.33 -1.70
CA GLU A 125 -18.52 -26.99 -1.34
C GLU A 125 -18.54 -26.08 -2.58
N LYS A 126 -18.83 -24.78 -2.39
CA LYS A 126 -18.91 -23.82 -3.49
C LYS A 126 -17.54 -23.68 -4.15
N ASP A 127 -17.41 -24.15 -5.38
CA ASP A 127 -16.21 -23.93 -6.18
C ASP A 127 -16.19 -22.49 -6.72
N ILE A 128 -15.14 -21.74 -6.35
CA ILE A 128 -14.94 -20.35 -6.80
C ILE A 128 -14.84 -20.26 -8.34
N GLY A 129 -14.33 -21.29 -9.00
CA GLY A 129 -14.24 -21.36 -10.46
C GLY A 129 -15.60 -21.38 -11.15
N LYS A 130 -16.67 -21.78 -10.44
CA LYS A 130 -18.04 -21.87 -10.97
C LYS A 130 -18.84 -20.57 -10.82
N TYR A 131 -18.37 -19.59 -10.07
CA TYR A 131 -19.13 -18.37 -9.79
C TYR A 131 -19.52 -17.59 -11.06
N ARG A 132 -18.59 -17.43 -12.01
CA ARG A 132 -18.88 -16.70 -13.27
C ARG A 132 -19.90 -17.42 -14.14
N ALA A 133 -19.86 -18.75 -14.15
CA ALA A 133 -20.85 -19.57 -14.86
C ALA A 133 -22.22 -19.42 -14.20
N ALA A 134 -22.30 -19.58 -12.88
CA ALA A 134 -23.54 -19.40 -12.12
C ALA A 134 -24.16 -18.00 -12.29
N LEU A 135 -23.35 -16.94 -12.23
CA LEU A 135 -23.81 -15.58 -12.50
C LEU A 135 -24.35 -15.42 -13.93
N SER A 136 -23.74 -16.09 -14.91
CA SER A 136 -24.20 -16.01 -16.30
C SER A 136 -25.54 -16.75 -16.47
N THR A 137 -25.64 -17.97 -15.94
CA THR A 137 -26.90 -18.75 -15.95
C THR A 137 -28.02 -17.98 -15.28
N VAL A 138 -27.83 -17.49 -14.05
CA VAL A 138 -28.87 -16.75 -13.33
C VAL A 138 -29.26 -15.47 -14.07
N PHE A 139 -28.30 -14.76 -14.69
CA PHE A 139 -28.60 -13.56 -15.46
C PHE A 139 -29.41 -13.85 -16.73
N GLU A 140 -29.14 -14.98 -17.40
CA GLU A 140 -29.87 -15.43 -18.59
C GLU A 140 -31.28 -15.96 -18.25
N GLU A 141 -31.50 -16.41 -17.02
CA GLU A 141 -32.79 -16.87 -16.51
C GLU A 141 -33.66 -15.75 -15.92
N LEU A 142 -33.14 -14.53 -15.79
CA LEU A 142 -33.93 -13.38 -15.32
C LEU A 142 -35.06 -13.07 -16.30
N SER A 143 -36.23 -12.71 -15.76
CA SER A 143 -37.30 -12.17 -16.60
C SER A 143 -36.92 -10.82 -17.19
N ASP A 144 -37.60 -10.39 -18.26
CA ASP A 144 -37.38 -9.07 -18.87
C ASP A 144 -37.55 -7.94 -17.83
N GLU A 145 -38.49 -8.10 -16.88
CA GLU A 145 -38.70 -7.15 -15.78
C GLU A 145 -37.52 -7.14 -14.79
N GLU A 146 -36.97 -8.30 -14.45
CA GLU A 146 -35.81 -8.41 -13.55
C GLU A 146 -34.54 -7.85 -14.21
N VAL A 147 -34.34 -8.07 -15.52
CA VAL A 147 -33.24 -7.48 -16.29
C VAL A 147 -33.38 -5.96 -16.31
N LYS A 148 -34.57 -5.44 -16.63
CA LYS A 148 -34.84 -4.01 -16.62
C LYS A 148 -34.60 -3.38 -15.23
N HIS A 149 -35.00 -4.07 -14.16
CA HIS A 149 -34.72 -3.61 -12.80
C HIS A 149 -33.21 -3.53 -12.50
N CYS A 150 -32.42 -4.49 -13.00
CA CYS A 150 -30.96 -4.44 -12.88
C CYS A 150 -30.34 -3.28 -13.67
N GLU A 151 -30.85 -2.98 -14.87
CA GLU A 151 -30.41 -1.86 -15.70
C GLU A 151 -30.70 -0.51 -15.03
N GLU A 152 -31.92 -0.30 -14.57
CA GLU A 152 -32.33 0.93 -13.87
C GLU A 152 -31.50 1.13 -12.58
N THR A 153 -31.28 0.05 -11.83
CA THR A 153 -30.44 0.08 -10.62
C THR A 153 -28.97 0.36 -10.96
N ALA A 154 -28.46 -0.17 -12.08
CA ALA A 154 -27.10 0.12 -12.54
C ALA A 154 -26.95 1.60 -12.93
N VAL A 155 -27.95 2.19 -13.61
CA VAL A 155 -27.98 3.63 -13.87
C VAL A 155 -27.96 4.41 -12.57
N LYS A 156 -28.82 4.06 -11.61
CA LYS A 156 -28.88 4.70 -10.29
C LYS A 156 -27.55 4.65 -9.54
N TRP A 157 -26.95 3.47 -9.40
CA TRP A 157 -25.65 3.29 -8.72
C TRP A 157 -24.49 3.95 -9.47
N ASN A 158 -24.65 4.12 -10.79
CA ASN A 158 -23.70 4.89 -11.57
C ASN A 158 -23.89 6.39 -11.37
N THR A 159 -25.08 6.92 -11.07
CA THR A 159 -25.39 8.37 -10.97
C THR A 159 -25.41 8.93 -9.57
N GLU A 160 -25.75 8.11 -8.59
CA GLU A 160 -25.95 8.46 -7.18
C GLU A 160 -24.95 7.73 -6.28
N PRO A 161 -24.79 8.15 -5.01
CA PRO A 161 -24.09 7.35 -4.02
C PRO A 161 -24.66 5.93 -3.93
N LEU A 162 -23.77 4.94 -3.74
CA LEU A 162 -24.19 3.56 -3.56
C LEU A 162 -25.01 3.42 -2.26
N PRO A 163 -26.00 2.54 -2.19
CA PRO A 163 -26.68 2.26 -0.93
C PRO A 163 -25.69 1.79 0.15
N ASP A 164 -25.83 2.28 1.38
CA ASP A 164 -24.94 1.95 2.51
C ASP A 164 -24.70 0.46 2.68
N GLU A 165 -25.73 -0.37 2.50
CA GLU A 165 -25.62 -1.82 2.58
C GLU A 165 -24.63 -2.39 1.54
N ILE A 166 -24.67 -1.88 0.31
CA ILE A 166 -23.77 -2.28 -0.77
C ILE A 166 -22.36 -1.75 -0.52
N GLN A 167 -22.24 -0.49 -0.07
CA GLN A 167 -20.94 0.08 0.30
C GLN A 167 -20.27 -0.71 1.44
N HIS A 168 -21.05 -1.07 2.45
CA HIS A 168 -20.62 -1.90 3.56
C HIS A 168 -20.27 -3.33 3.10
N LYS A 169 -21.06 -3.93 2.20
CA LYS A 169 -20.76 -5.25 1.64
C LYS A 169 -19.46 -5.25 0.82
N LEU A 170 -19.24 -4.22 0.01
CA LEU A 170 -18.02 -4.08 -0.81
C LEU A 170 -16.79 -3.81 0.06
N SER A 171 -16.90 -3.01 1.11
CA SER A 171 -15.78 -2.74 2.02
C SER A 171 -15.36 -3.95 2.84
N LYS A 172 -16.27 -4.90 3.10
CA LYS A 172 -15.97 -6.17 3.80
C LYS A 172 -15.04 -7.11 3.05
N THR A 173 -14.93 -6.99 1.73
CA THR A 173 -14.13 -7.90 0.90
C THR A 173 -13.08 -7.13 0.13
N ILE A 174 -11.80 -7.37 0.42
CA ILE A 174 -10.72 -6.94 -0.45
C ILE A 174 -10.78 -7.82 -1.72
N PRO A 175 -10.80 -7.23 -2.93
CA PRO A 175 -10.91 -8.01 -4.16
C PRO A 175 -9.82 -9.07 -4.27
N THR A 176 -10.17 -10.27 -4.75
CA THR A 176 -9.23 -11.38 -4.90
C THR A 176 -8.04 -11.02 -5.79
N GLU A 177 -8.24 -10.15 -6.79
CA GLU A 177 -7.17 -9.66 -7.65
C GLU A 177 -6.14 -8.85 -6.87
N VAL A 178 -6.58 -8.09 -5.87
CA VAL A 178 -5.68 -7.36 -4.97
C VAL A 178 -4.92 -8.35 -4.12
N THR A 179 -5.59 -9.35 -3.53
CA THR A 179 -4.90 -10.33 -2.69
C THR A 179 -3.90 -11.16 -3.49
N ASP A 180 -4.25 -11.64 -4.68
CA ASP A 180 -3.36 -12.35 -5.60
C ASP A 180 -2.17 -11.49 -6.04
N PHE A 181 -2.40 -10.20 -6.30
CA PHE A 181 -1.32 -9.25 -6.57
C PHE A 181 -0.36 -9.09 -5.38
N LEU A 182 -0.89 -9.01 -4.14
CA LEU A 182 -0.04 -8.97 -2.95
C LEU A 182 0.82 -10.25 -2.83
N LYS A 183 0.25 -11.43 -3.12
CA LYS A 183 0.99 -12.70 -3.11
C LYS A 183 2.11 -12.69 -4.13
N PHE A 184 1.79 -12.25 -5.36
CA PHE A 184 2.77 -12.12 -6.43
C PHE A 184 3.92 -11.18 -6.03
N MET A 185 3.59 -9.99 -5.52
CA MET A 185 4.59 -9.00 -5.10
C MET A 185 5.44 -9.50 -3.93
N ASN A 186 4.83 -10.19 -2.95
CA ASN A 186 5.55 -10.82 -1.85
C ASN A 186 6.56 -11.84 -2.38
N HIS A 187 6.13 -12.75 -3.26
CA HIS A 187 7.02 -13.74 -3.86
C HIS A 187 8.19 -13.11 -4.65
N GLN A 188 7.94 -12.04 -5.41
CA GLN A 188 8.96 -11.41 -6.26
C GLN A 188 9.97 -10.58 -5.47
N THR A 189 9.52 -9.83 -4.48
CA THR A 189 10.36 -8.84 -3.80
C THR A 189 10.83 -9.30 -2.42
N ARG A 190 10.24 -10.38 -1.89
CA ARG A 190 10.35 -10.81 -0.48
C ARG A 190 9.91 -9.74 0.53
N ALA A 191 9.26 -8.67 0.08
CA ALA A 191 8.67 -7.67 0.94
C ALA A 191 7.24 -8.09 1.34
N SER A 192 6.82 -7.66 2.52
CA SER A 192 5.45 -7.88 2.98
C SER A 192 4.56 -6.73 2.56
N PHE A 193 3.40 -7.03 1.99
CA PHE A 193 2.44 -6.04 1.52
C PHE A 193 1.12 -6.15 2.30
N ILE A 194 0.47 -5.00 2.50
CA ILE A 194 -0.80 -4.88 3.20
C ILE A 194 -1.77 -4.11 2.29
N ALA A 195 -2.92 -4.70 1.97
CA ALA A 195 -4.00 -3.96 1.34
C ALA A 195 -4.95 -3.42 2.40
N PHE A 196 -5.39 -2.18 2.24
CA PHE A 196 -6.38 -1.54 3.12
C PHE A 196 -7.65 -1.22 2.31
N ALA A 197 -8.79 -1.58 2.88
CA ALA A 197 -10.10 -1.15 2.41
C ALA A 197 -10.76 -0.34 3.53
N ALA A 198 -11.28 0.83 3.19
CA ALA A 198 -11.89 1.76 4.12
C ALA A 198 -13.22 2.26 3.55
N TYR A 199 -14.20 2.44 4.44
CA TYR A 199 -15.47 3.08 4.13
C TYR A 199 -15.65 4.33 4.98
N ASN A 200 -15.94 5.44 4.31
CA ASN A 200 -16.35 6.69 4.94
C ASN A 200 -17.85 6.87 4.71
N ASN A 201 -18.60 7.22 5.75
CA ASN A 201 -20.02 7.57 5.62
C ASN A 201 -20.20 8.93 4.92
N GLU A 202 -21.45 9.36 4.79
CA GLU A 202 -21.83 10.65 4.17
C GLU A 202 -21.17 11.86 4.86
N ASP A 203 -20.92 11.79 6.17
CA ASP A 203 -20.23 12.83 6.94
C ASP A 203 -18.69 12.83 6.75
N GLY A 204 -18.17 11.93 5.91
CA GLY A 204 -16.74 11.73 5.71
C GLY A 204 -16.05 11.00 6.88
N GLN A 205 -16.82 10.50 7.85
CA GLN A 205 -16.30 9.72 8.97
C GLN A 205 -16.06 8.28 8.54
N GLN A 206 -14.86 7.78 8.78
CA GLN A 206 -14.50 6.39 8.50
C GLN A 206 -15.19 5.43 9.47
N THR A 207 -16.21 4.72 9.01
CA THR A 207 -17.03 3.81 9.83
C THR A 207 -16.54 2.37 9.79
N TYR A 208 -15.80 1.99 8.73
CA TYR A 208 -15.27 0.65 8.58
C TYR A 208 -13.88 0.66 7.95
N ALA A 209 -12.99 -0.20 8.44
CA ALA A 209 -11.73 -0.51 7.77
C ALA A 209 -11.38 -1.99 7.94
N ARG A 210 -10.86 -2.56 6.86
CA ARG A 210 -10.30 -3.91 6.81
C ARG A 210 -8.92 -3.84 6.18
N TYR A 211 -8.07 -4.78 6.56
CA TYR A 211 -6.80 -5.00 5.90
C TYR A 211 -6.60 -6.48 5.60
N GLU A 212 -5.85 -6.78 4.53
CA GLU A 212 -5.46 -8.14 4.16
C GLU A 212 -3.95 -8.21 4.06
N THR A 213 -3.37 -9.27 4.63
CA THR A 213 -1.93 -9.52 4.64
C THR A 213 -1.67 -10.97 4.29
N ASP A 214 -1.25 -11.24 3.07
CA ASP A 214 -0.79 -12.59 2.73
C ASP A 214 0.65 -12.79 3.24
N GLY A 215 0.87 -13.84 4.04
CA GLY A 215 2.20 -14.22 4.55
C GLY A 215 2.65 -13.56 5.87
N LEU A 216 1.92 -12.60 6.42
CA LEU A 216 2.25 -11.99 7.71
C LEU A 216 1.45 -12.65 8.85
N GLN A 217 1.85 -13.86 9.24
CA GLN A 217 1.24 -14.58 10.36
C GLN A 217 1.26 -13.78 11.68
N PHE A 218 2.20 -12.84 11.84
CA PHE A 218 2.27 -11.91 12.97
C PHE A 218 1.01 -11.03 13.15
N PHE A 219 0.37 -10.58 12.06
CA PHE A 219 -0.88 -9.80 12.16
C PHE A 219 -2.08 -10.68 12.49
N ALA A 220 -2.07 -11.91 11.97
CA ALA A 220 -3.11 -12.89 12.26
C ALA A 220 -3.01 -13.45 13.70
N SER A 221 -1.82 -13.51 14.29
CA SER A 221 -1.61 -14.22 15.58
C SER A 221 -2.12 -13.47 16.80
N LYS A 222 -2.29 -12.14 16.76
CA LYS A 222 -2.85 -11.38 17.90
C LYS A 222 -4.27 -10.92 17.60
N LEU A 223 -5.23 -11.47 18.34
CA LEU A 223 -6.66 -11.14 18.25
C LEU A 223 -6.96 -9.65 18.44
N GLU A 224 -6.15 -8.97 19.24
CA GLU A 224 -6.21 -7.53 19.52
C GLU A 224 -6.11 -6.70 18.24
N TYR A 225 -5.29 -7.15 17.27
CA TYR A 225 -5.01 -6.42 16.04
C TYR A 225 -6.06 -6.62 14.94
N ARG A 226 -6.99 -7.57 15.12
CA ARG A 226 -7.99 -7.94 14.09
C ARG A 226 -9.20 -6.99 14.02
N LYS A 227 -9.28 -5.92 14.82
CA LYS A 227 -10.47 -5.03 14.87
C LYS A 227 -10.13 -3.54 14.73
N GLY A 228 -10.54 -2.93 13.60
CA GLY A 228 -10.73 -1.48 13.44
C GLY A 228 -9.47 -0.62 13.18
N LEU A 229 -9.70 0.63 12.77
CA LEU A 229 -8.67 1.62 12.40
C LEU A 229 -7.66 1.95 13.49
N ASN A 230 -8.16 2.10 14.73
CA ASN A 230 -7.34 2.54 15.85
C ASN A 230 -6.19 1.54 16.08
N ASN A 231 -6.43 0.26 15.80
CA ASN A 231 -5.39 -0.75 15.83
C ASN A 231 -4.38 -0.57 14.71
N ILE A 232 -4.75 -0.21 13.48
CA ILE A 232 -3.78 -0.06 12.37
C ILE A 232 -2.80 1.07 12.63
N GLN A 233 -3.26 2.21 13.16
CA GLN A 233 -2.37 3.34 13.42
C GLN A 233 -1.43 3.04 14.59
N ASP A 234 -1.91 2.38 15.64
CA ASP A 234 -1.09 1.94 16.76
C ASP A 234 -0.20 0.74 16.40
N LEU A 235 -0.64 -0.12 15.48
CA LEU A 235 0.13 -1.19 14.85
C LEU A 235 1.27 -0.63 14.00
N TRP A 236 1.00 0.36 13.15
CA TRP A 236 2.02 1.04 12.37
C TRP A 236 3.00 1.78 13.25
N LYS A 237 2.56 2.39 14.35
CA LYS A 237 3.49 2.94 15.35
C LYS A 237 4.37 1.84 15.94
N THR A 238 3.82 0.68 16.27
CA THR A 238 4.56 -0.45 16.86
C THR A 238 5.53 -1.10 15.87
N PHE A 239 5.09 -1.35 14.64
CA PHE A 239 5.93 -1.90 13.56
C PHE A 239 7.00 -0.90 13.11
N ASN A 240 6.66 0.38 12.99
CA ASN A 240 7.65 1.42 12.77
C ASN A 240 8.58 1.55 13.98
N LEU A 241 8.15 1.30 15.22
CA LEU A 241 9.07 1.30 16.37
C LEU A 241 10.05 0.12 16.35
N GLU A 242 9.66 -1.03 15.81
CA GLU A 242 10.56 -2.19 15.64
C GLU A 242 11.49 -2.04 14.41
N HIS A 243 11.09 -1.29 13.37
CA HIS A 243 11.87 -1.15 12.13
C HIS A 243 12.43 0.27 11.83
N THR A 244 12.09 1.32 12.60
CA THR A 244 12.75 2.64 12.46
C THR A 244 14.18 2.66 12.98
N GLU A 245 14.74 1.53 13.41
CA GLU A 245 16.19 1.40 13.54
C GLU A 245 16.90 1.45 12.16
N GLU A 246 16.22 1.15 11.04
CA GLU A 246 16.84 1.15 9.70
C GLU A 246 16.48 2.36 8.82
N ALA A 247 15.40 3.11 9.13
CA ALA A 247 14.95 4.25 8.31
C ALA A 247 15.35 5.64 8.85
N ASP A 248 16.07 5.71 9.99
CA ASP A 248 16.72 6.94 10.43
C ASP A 248 17.95 7.16 9.54
N GLY A 249 17.76 7.92 8.45
CA GLY A 249 18.72 8.10 7.35
C GLY A 249 20.19 8.17 7.78
N GLU A 250 21.02 7.52 6.96
CA GLU A 250 22.45 7.16 6.97
C GLU A 250 23.47 8.23 7.44
N GLU A 251 23.05 9.31 8.08
CA GLU A 251 23.93 10.24 8.78
C GLU A 251 24.47 9.53 10.03
N THR A 252 25.61 8.88 9.85
CA THR A 252 26.38 8.28 10.93
C THR A 252 26.90 9.41 11.81
N LEU A 253 26.67 9.33 13.12
CA LEU A 253 27.23 10.31 14.05
C LEU A 253 28.76 10.27 13.97
N GLU A 254 29.38 11.45 13.84
CA GLU A 254 30.83 11.57 13.97
C GLU A 254 31.26 11.07 15.36
N SER A 255 32.46 10.52 15.44
CA SER A 255 33.06 10.10 16.71
C SER A 255 34.30 10.94 16.98
N ASP A 256 34.61 11.19 18.26
CA ASP A 256 35.87 11.83 18.63
C ASP A 256 37.06 10.87 18.50
N LYS A 257 38.24 11.35 18.92
CA LYS A 257 39.50 10.58 18.89
C LYS A 257 39.43 9.29 19.72
N ASP A 258 38.54 9.24 20.72
CA ASP A 258 38.33 8.08 21.58
C ASP A 258 37.22 7.16 21.03
N SER A 259 36.69 7.43 19.82
CA SER A 259 35.52 6.76 19.25
C SER A 259 34.20 7.01 20.01
N TYR A 260 34.15 8.05 20.84
CA TYR A 260 32.92 8.44 21.52
C TYR A 260 32.03 9.24 20.56
N PRO A 261 30.72 8.91 20.43
CA PRO A 261 29.84 9.57 19.48
C PRO A 261 29.61 11.04 19.84
N LEU A 262 29.59 11.91 18.84
CA LEU A 262 29.41 13.35 18.97
C LEU A 262 28.04 13.78 18.45
N LEU A 263 27.36 14.63 19.22
CA LEU A 263 26.18 15.33 18.73
C LEU A 263 26.60 16.44 17.76
N PRO A 264 25.89 16.63 16.63
CA PRO A 264 26.10 17.76 15.74
C PRO A 264 25.94 19.10 16.47
N GLY A 265 26.83 20.06 16.19
CA GLY A 265 26.81 21.37 16.84
C GLY A 265 25.50 22.16 16.62
N ASN A 266 24.85 21.91 15.48
CA ASN A 266 23.58 22.49 15.05
C ASN A 266 22.35 21.61 15.38
N VAL A 267 22.47 20.56 16.21
CA VAL A 267 21.37 19.61 16.44
C VAL A 267 20.05 20.27 16.90
N LEU A 268 20.13 21.42 17.60
CA LEU A 268 18.94 22.15 18.08
C LEU A 268 18.23 22.96 16.98
N GLU A 269 18.88 23.19 15.85
CA GLU A 269 18.33 23.88 14.68
C GLU A 269 17.59 22.92 13.75
N LEU A 270 17.74 21.60 13.96
CA LEU A 270 17.09 20.57 13.17
C LEU A 270 15.58 20.49 13.46
N CYS A 271 14.80 20.01 12.49
CA CYS A 271 13.38 19.73 12.70
C CYS A 271 13.17 18.68 13.81
N LEU A 272 12.00 18.66 14.44
CA LEU A 272 11.74 17.80 15.61
C LEU A 272 11.96 16.32 15.32
N SER A 273 11.53 15.84 14.15
CA SER A 273 11.74 14.45 13.73
C SER A 273 13.23 14.11 13.66
N ARG A 274 14.05 14.98 13.07
CA ARG A 274 15.50 14.78 12.99
C ARG A 274 16.18 14.85 14.36
N ARG A 275 15.77 15.76 15.25
CA ARG A 275 16.25 15.80 16.64
C ARG A 275 15.99 14.49 17.39
N LYS A 276 14.81 13.89 17.21
CA LYS A 276 14.46 12.59 17.80
C LYS A 276 15.33 11.45 17.25
N ALA A 277 15.58 11.43 15.93
CA ALA A 277 16.46 10.45 15.29
C ALA A 277 17.91 10.55 15.82
N VAL A 278 18.49 11.75 15.84
CA VAL A 278 19.84 11.99 16.39
C VAL A 278 19.92 11.55 17.85
N MET A 279 18.88 11.81 18.65
CA MET A 279 18.80 11.38 20.04
C MET A 279 18.81 9.85 20.19
N ARG A 280 18.12 9.11 19.31
CA ARG A 280 18.16 7.63 19.28
C ARG A 280 19.54 7.11 18.90
N GLN A 281 20.09 7.60 17.79
CA GLN A 281 21.41 7.22 17.30
C GLN A 281 22.49 7.49 18.36
N PHE A 282 22.44 8.65 19.01
CA PHE A 282 23.41 9.01 20.05
C PHE A 282 23.34 8.05 21.25
N MET A 283 22.14 7.69 21.69
CA MET A 283 21.95 6.72 22.78
C MET A 283 22.39 5.31 22.39
N GLY A 284 22.09 4.86 21.17
CA GLY A 284 22.55 3.59 20.62
C GLY A 284 24.07 3.51 20.53
N ALA A 285 24.70 4.50 19.88
CA ALA A 285 26.15 4.59 19.73
C ALA A 285 26.86 4.70 21.10
N THR A 286 26.30 5.47 22.04
CA THR A 286 26.86 5.59 23.39
C THR A 286 26.82 4.24 24.12
N ARG A 287 25.74 3.47 24.00
CA ARG A 287 25.66 2.12 24.59
C ARG A 287 26.67 1.18 23.96
N HIS A 288 26.82 1.24 22.63
CA HIS A 288 27.81 0.45 21.90
C HIS A 288 29.24 0.77 22.34
N TYR A 289 29.58 2.05 22.52
CA TYR A 289 30.86 2.51 23.07
C TYR A 289 31.17 1.85 24.44
N TYR A 290 30.15 1.69 25.29
CA TYR A 290 30.27 1.00 26.59
C TYR A 290 30.11 -0.53 26.51
N LYS A 291 30.12 -1.12 25.31
CA LYS A 291 29.93 -2.56 25.07
C LYS A 291 28.63 -3.12 25.65
N ILE A 292 27.59 -2.29 25.71
CA ILE A 292 26.26 -2.69 26.13
C ILE A 292 25.48 -3.11 24.89
N ASN A 293 25.31 -4.41 24.71
CA ASN A 293 24.61 -4.96 23.56
C ASN A 293 23.10 -4.66 23.59
N GLY A 294 22.49 -4.61 22.40
CA GLY A 294 21.06 -4.43 22.20
C GLY A 294 20.57 -2.98 22.25
N CYS A 295 19.33 -2.80 21.81
CA CYS A 295 18.66 -1.50 21.70
C CYS A 295 18.54 -0.83 23.09
N PRO A 296 18.51 0.52 23.16
CA PRO A 296 18.26 1.20 24.42
C PRO A 296 16.91 0.75 25.03
N PRO A 297 16.86 0.26 26.28
CA PRO A 297 15.64 -0.20 26.91
C PRO A 297 14.84 1.01 27.43
N TRP A 298 14.28 1.81 26.54
CA TRP A 298 13.70 3.12 26.85
C TRP A 298 12.68 3.10 27.98
N ALA A 299 11.82 2.07 28.06
CA ALA A 299 10.87 1.90 29.15
C ALA A 299 11.58 1.78 30.51
N ARG A 300 12.61 0.93 30.61
CA ARG A 300 13.39 0.76 31.85
C ARG A 300 14.17 2.02 32.21
N ILE A 301 14.68 2.75 31.21
CA ILE A 301 15.34 4.04 31.41
C ILE A 301 14.35 5.07 31.97
N ALA A 302 13.11 5.10 31.48
CA ALA A 302 12.07 6.01 31.95
C ALA A 302 11.65 5.71 33.39
N ASP A 303 11.51 4.43 33.74
CA ASP A 303 11.12 3.98 35.07
C ASP A 303 12.24 4.19 36.10
N ASN A 304 13.49 3.89 35.72
CA ASN A 304 14.64 3.89 36.61
C ASN A 304 15.87 4.58 35.99
N PRO A 305 15.80 5.89 35.65
CA PRO A 305 16.91 6.60 34.99
C PRO A 305 18.18 6.57 35.85
N SER A 306 17.96 6.54 37.18
CA SER A 306 18.75 5.86 38.20
C SER A 306 19.94 5.03 37.73
N GLN A 307 19.54 3.88 37.20
CA GLN A 307 20.34 2.70 36.92
C GLN A 307 20.98 2.74 35.53
N HIS A 308 20.56 3.68 34.69
CA HIS A 308 20.97 3.72 33.29
C HIS A 308 21.76 4.97 32.93
N ILE A 309 21.57 6.10 33.62
CA ILE A 309 22.19 7.37 33.25
C ILE A 309 22.65 8.12 34.49
N ALA A 310 23.92 8.54 34.51
CA ALA A 310 24.48 9.37 35.58
C ALA A 310 23.60 10.60 35.87
N LYS A 311 23.44 10.96 37.16
CA LYS A 311 22.75 12.20 37.55
C LYS A 311 23.29 13.44 36.81
N LYS A 312 24.63 13.51 36.60
CA LYS A 312 25.28 14.60 35.86
C LYS A 312 24.91 14.69 34.37
N SER A 313 24.45 13.59 33.77
CA SER A 313 24.08 13.52 32.35
C SER A 313 22.60 13.79 32.10
N ARG A 314 21.82 14.04 33.16
CA ARG A 314 20.40 14.41 33.07
C ARG A 314 20.26 15.93 33.00
N PRO A 315 19.28 16.46 32.27
CA PRO A 315 18.94 17.87 32.34
C PRO A 315 18.45 18.21 33.75
N ASP A 316 18.57 19.49 34.14
CA ASP A 316 18.10 19.97 35.45
C ASP A 316 16.57 20.15 35.49
N SER A 317 15.86 19.84 34.39
CA SER A 317 14.40 19.83 34.26
C SER A 317 13.77 18.51 34.73
N ASP A 318 12.46 18.51 34.96
CA ASP A 318 11.63 17.36 35.31
C ASP A 318 11.31 16.42 34.11
N HIS A 319 11.79 16.74 32.90
CA HIS A 319 11.59 15.93 31.71
C HIS A 319 12.19 14.52 31.83
N LYS A 320 11.33 13.51 31.92
CA LYS A 320 11.70 12.10 31.88
C LYS A 320 12.33 11.76 30.52
N LEU A 321 13.37 10.92 30.53
CA LEU A 321 13.90 10.32 29.32
C LEU A 321 12.99 9.16 28.91
N GLN A 322 12.38 9.25 27.75
CA GLN A 322 11.53 8.21 27.17
C GLN A 322 12.04 7.90 25.77
N GLU A 323 11.42 6.92 25.12
CA GLU A 323 11.61 6.69 23.68
C GLU A 323 11.34 8.00 22.92
N PRO A 324 12.31 8.53 22.14
CA PRO A 324 12.21 9.84 21.50
C PRO A 324 10.94 10.05 20.67
N SER A 325 10.36 8.99 20.07
CA SER A 325 9.10 9.08 19.34
C SER A 325 7.95 9.67 20.19
N TYR A 326 7.92 9.41 21.50
CA TYR A 326 6.90 9.89 22.44
C TYR A 326 7.24 11.23 23.10
N MET A 327 8.47 11.73 22.95
CA MET A 327 8.89 12.96 23.61
C MET A 327 8.35 14.21 22.89
N LYS A 328 7.95 15.22 23.67
CA LYS A 328 7.61 16.57 23.16
C LYS A 328 8.89 17.35 22.83
N SER A 329 8.79 18.39 21.98
CA SER A 329 9.95 19.16 21.52
C SER A 329 10.79 19.73 22.67
N ASN A 330 10.16 20.33 23.68
CA ASN A 330 10.84 20.91 24.82
C ASN A 330 11.64 19.85 25.63
N ALA A 331 11.09 18.65 25.78
CA ALA A 331 11.78 17.54 26.44
C ALA A 331 13.00 17.10 25.63
N VAL A 332 12.86 16.90 24.32
CA VAL A 332 13.99 16.56 23.42
C VAL A 332 15.08 17.63 23.49
N ASP A 333 14.70 18.91 23.44
CA ASP A 333 15.63 20.03 23.54
C ASP A 333 16.38 20.08 24.87
N ALA A 334 15.71 19.83 25.99
CA ALA A 334 16.35 19.82 27.29
C ALA A 334 17.45 18.76 27.37
N TRP A 335 17.19 17.56 26.85
CA TRP A 335 18.16 16.47 26.81
C TRP A 335 19.33 16.76 25.86
N LEU A 336 19.05 17.14 24.61
CA LEU A 336 20.09 17.47 23.63
C LEU A 336 20.95 18.67 24.07
N LYS A 337 20.36 19.74 24.63
CA LYS A 337 21.09 20.88 25.21
C LYS A 337 22.03 20.44 26.34
N ARG A 338 21.56 19.55 27.22
CA ARG A 338 22.39 19.04 28.32
C ARG A 338 23.58 18.27 27.80
N TRP A 339 23.38 17.36 26.85
CA TRP A 339 24.45 16.56 26.28
C TRP A 339 25.43 17.42 25.48
N LEU A 340 24.98 18.32 24.62
CA LEU A 340 25.86 19.29 23.95
C LEU A 340 26.72 20.10 24.93
N LYS A 341 26.13 20.58 26.04
CA LYS A 341 26.85 21.32 27.08
C LYS A 341 27.94 20.47 27.75
N LEU A 342 27.71 19.17 27.92
CA LEU A 342 28.70 18.25 28.48
C LEU A 342 29.83 17.98 27.47
N GLN A 343 29.49 17.79 26.19
CA GLN A 343 30.44 17.57 25.09
C GLN A 343 31.40 18.77 24.96
N LYS A 344 30.86 20.00 24.96
CA LYS A 344 31.67 21.24 24.91
C LYS A 344 32.62 21.43 26.09
N ARG A 345 32.43 20.72 27.21
CA ARG A 345 33.28 20.80 28.40
C ARG A 345 34.44 19.79 28.38
N ASN A 346 34.66 19.09 27.27
CA ASN A 346 35.59 17.95 27.15
C ASN A 346 35.37 16.90 28.24
N LYS A 347 34.14 16.79 28.76
CA LYS A 347 33.74 15.72 29.66
C LYS A 347 32.95 14.77 28.81
N SER A 348 33.51 13.60 28.48
CA SER A 348 32.84 12.60 27.65
C SER A 348 31.40 12.46 28.14
N THR A 349 30.46 12.73 27.25
CA THR A 349 29.12 13.27 27.56
C THR A 349 28.28 12.31 28.42
N ALA A 350 28.59 11.02 28.31
CA ALA A 350 27.95 9.92 29.02
C ALA A 350 28.94 9.11 29.87
N THR A 351 30.00 9.72 30.42
CA THR A 351 31.02 9.05 31.28
C THR A 351 30.51 8.27 32.49
N ASN A 352 29.20 8.09 32.71
CA ASN A 352 28.70 7.23 33.78
C ASN A 352 27.30 6.67 33.46
N ILE A 353 27.12 6.01 32.32
CA ILE A 353 26.15 4.90 32.31
C ILE A 353 26.73 3.89 33.31
N LYS A 354 26.25 3.91 34.56
CA LYS A 354 26.52 2.84 35.52
C LYS A 354 25.76 1.62 35.02
N CYS A 355 26.28 0.95 34.01
CA CYS A 355 25.87 -0.41 33.73
C CYS A 355 26.52 -1.30 34.77
N THR A 356 25.93 -1.31 35.97
CA THR A 356 26.01 -2.51 36.79
C THR A 356 25.42 -3.61 35.90
N PRO A 357 26.21 -4.62 35.49
CA PRO A 357 25.61 -5.79 34.86
C PRO A 357 24.50 -6.29 35.79
N PRO A 358 23.35 -6.75 35.25
CA PRO A 358 22.32 -7.34 36.10
C PRO A 358 23.04 -8.38 36.97
N SER A 359 23.04 -8.16 38.29
CA SER A 359 23.54 -9.15 39.22
C SER A 359 22.77 -10.41 38.90
N ASN A 360 23.45 -11.45 38.41
CA ASN A 360 22.85 -12.79 38.30
C ASN A 360 22.27 -13.09 39.68
N SER A 361 20.94 -12.93 39.80
CA SER A 361 20.20 -13.50 40.91
C SER A 361 20.58 -14.97 40.87
N LYS A 362 21.24 -15.44 41.94
CA LYS A 362 21.49 -16.85 42.19
C LYS A 362 20.20 -17.61 41.88
N VAL A 363 20.14 -18.24 40.72
CA VAL A 363 19.19 -19.32 40.49
C VAL A 363 19.73 -20.44 41.34
N SER A 364 19.07 -20.67 42.47
CA SER A 364 19.32 -21.80 43.34
C SER A 364 19.15 -23.05 42.50
N SER A 365 20.25 -23.75 42.23
CA SER A 365 20.26 -25.09 41.67
C SER A 365 20.01 -26.09 42.80
N GLU A 366 18.75 -26.31 43.13
CA GLU A 366 18.20 -27.39 43.97
C GLU A 366 16.78 -27.61 43.42
N LEU A 367 16.26 -28.77 43.01
CA LEU A 367 16.62 -30.18 43.17
C LEU A 367 15.93 -31.01 42.07
N PHE A 368 16.61 -32.11 41.76
CA PHE A 368 16.22 -33.36 41.11
C PHE A 368 14.75 -33.85 41.19
N ASN A 369 14.32 -34.49 40.09
CA ASN A 369 13.53 -35.73 39.93
C ASN A 369 12.30 -36.00 40.81
N SER A 370 11.17 -36.34 40.17
CA SER A 370 10.71 -37.74 39.96
C SER A 370 9.28 -37.80 39.40
N ASN A 371 9.09 -38.68 38.40
CA ASN A 371 7.88 -39.45 38.02
C ASN A 371 6.50 -38.98 38.51
N TRP A 372 5.61 -38.64 37.58
CA TRP A 372 4.50 -39.47 37.05
C TRP A 372 3.86 -38.73 35.85
#